data_AF-A0A5N7DLP0-F1
#
_entry.id   AF-A0A5N7DLP0-F1
#
_cell.length_a   1.000
_cell.length_b   1.000
_cell.length_c   1.000
_cell.angle_alpha   90.00
_cell.angle_beta   90.00
_cell.angle_gamma   90.00
#
_symmetry.space_group_name_H-M   'P 1'
#
loop_
_entity.id
_entity.type
_entity.pdbx_description
1 polymer ?
#
loop_
_entity_poly.entity_id
_entity_poly.type
_entity_poly.pdbx_seq_one_letter_code
_entity_poly.pdbx_strand_id
1 'polypeptide(L)'
;MKVADGGWTILYGDLINEWDVVTGLASIPIGAAGVWASEQIQAQLQKFQQSLSDVSDDVVNQATNYLKQLIRNKSLDEQDFDGLGVNPGIITYKRWLEFPFGLKTDLPDNYQPYVGLRITKPLPPKVPTITKSIMENKLTAVSWGKDHLVVFVVGADTACWCRVWDGVRWENWETLGGKSLSSVTAVSRGRGRIDLFGIGVSNACYHKWWEGTWGPSETEWQELGGVFTSPIHAVSWGPNRLDLFGRGQDNICLHKWWDGARDGWFGWELLHGVLLGGPPTAVSLNGLDVFATGTDNACYHGWWDGSEWKAWESLGNI
;
A
#
# COMPACT_ATOMS: atom_id res chain seq x y z
N MET A 1 18.76 31.35 16.88
CA MET A 1 18.48 32.29 15.78
C MET A 1 17.05 32.00 15.32
N LYS A 2 16.10 32.93 15.50
CA LYS A 2 14.73 32.74 14.97
C LYS A 2 14.82 32.91 13.46
N VAL A 3 14.78 31.81 12.72
CA VAL A 3 14.69 31.81 11.26
C VAL A 3 13.30 32.33 10.89
N ALA A 4 13.24 33.33 10.01
CA ALA A 4 11.99 33.94 9.53
C ALA A 4 10.98 32.87 9.02
N ASP A 5 9.70 33.22 9.00
CA ASP A 5 8.67 32.37 8.40
C ASP A 5 9.01 32.11 6.92
N GLY A 6 9.10 30.83 6.54
CA GLY A 6 9.55 30.40 5.21
C GLY A 6 11.08 30.40 4.98
N GLY A 7 11.89 30.73 5.98
CA GLY A 7 13.36 30.68 5.87
C GLY A 7 13.94 29.28 6.03
N TRP A 8 15.09 29.04 5.38
CA TRP A 8 15.87 27.81 5.54
C TRP A 8 16.51 27.72 6.93
N THR A 9 16.34 26.59 7.60
CA THR A 9 17.23 26.20 8.70
C THR A 9 18.41 25.45 8.11
N ILE A 10 19.58 26.07 8.18
CA ILE A 10 20.82 25.57 7.59
C ILE A 10 21.66 24.87 8.67
N LEU A 11 22.11 23.66 8.36
CA LEU A 11 23.08 22.94 9.16
C LEU A 11 24.38 22.77 8.37
N TYR A 12 25.49 23.15 8.98
CA TYR A 12 26.82 23.05 8.39
C TYR A 12 27.52 21.76 8.82
N GLY A 13 28.19 21.11 7.87
CA GLY A 13 29.15 20.04 8.14
C GLY A 13 30.55 20.58 8.47
N ASP A 14 31.50 19.67 8.64
CA ASP A 14 32.90 20.05 8.82
C ASP A 14 33.50 20.63 7.54
N LEU A 15 34.53 21.45 7.69
CA LEU A 15 35.28 21.99 6.57
C LEU A 15 35.99 20.85 5.81
N ILE A 16 35.88 20.90 4.49
CA ILE A 16 36.53 19.99 3.56
C ILE A 16 37.41 20.77 2.58
N ASN A 17 38.41 20.11 2.00
CA ASN A 17 39.33 20.72 1.04
C ASN A 17 38.86 20.55 -0.42
N GLU A 18 39.58 21.15 -1.38
CA GLU A 18 39.29 21.05 -2.82
C GLU A 18 39.21 19.59 -3.32
N TRP A 19 40.10 18.71 -2.86
CA TRP A 19 40.11 17.30 -3.26
C TRP A 19 38.91 16.53 -2.72
N ASP A 20 38.45 16.86 -1.52
CA ASP A 20 37.25 16.27 -0.93
C ASP A 20 35.98 16.68 -1.70
N VAL A 21 35.93 17.92 -2.20
CA VAL A 21 34.84 18.39 -3.07
C VAL A 21 34.83 17.65 -4.41
N VAL A 22 35.99 17.54 -5.07
CA VAL A 22 36.12 16.85 -6.36
C VAL A 22 35.76 15.36 -6.24
N THR A 23 36.09 14.73 -5.10
CA THR A 23 35.74 13.34 -4.82
C THR A 23 34.32 13.18 -4.25
N GLY A 24 33.61 14.28 -3.98
CA GLY A 24 32.25 14.30 -3.46
C GLY A 24 32.12 13.68 -2.07
N LEU A 25 33.12 13.91 -1.21
CA LEU A 25 33.06 13.55 0.21
C LEU A 25 32.18 14.56 0.94
N ALA A 26 31.08 14.08 1.52
CA ALA A 26 30.19 14.89 2.35
C ALA A 26 30.54 14.66 3.83
N SER A 27 30.76 15.76 4.57
CA SER A 27 30.76 15.74 6.03
C SER A 27 29.37 16.12 6.52
N ILE A 28 28.71 15.20 7.23
CA ILE A 28 27.49 15.47 7.99
C ILE A 28 27.69 14.93 9.41
N PRO A 29 27.20 15.61 10.46
CA PRO A 29 27.39 15.14 11.82
C PRO A 29 26.74 13.76 11.99
N ILE A 30 27.56 12.73 12.23
CA ILE A 30 27.14 11.33 12.36
C ILE A 30 26.64 11.07 13.79
N GLY A 31 25.57 11.73 14.18
CA GLY A 31 24.68 11.30 15.27
C GLY A 31 23.40 10.81 14.61
N ALA A 32 22.98 9.57 14.89
CA ALA A 32 21.85 8.85 14.26
C ALA A 32 20.95 9.72 13.37
N ALA A 33 21.29 9.84 12.07
CA ALA A 33 20.78 10.88 11.16
C ALA A 33 19.24 11.05 11.16
N GLY A 34 18.50 9.99 11.50
CA GLY A 34 17.04 10.03 11.65
C GLY A 34 16.52 10.77 12.89
N VAL A 35 17.21 10.68 14.04
CA VAL A 35 16.81 11.39 15.27
C VAL A 35 16.97 12.89 15.06
N TRP A 36 18.10 13.30 14.49
CA TRP A 36 18.38 14.71 14.19
C TRP A 36 17.43 15.31 13.13
N ALA A 37 17.20 14.62 12.01
CA ALA A 37 16.29 15.12 10.97
C ALA A 37 14.89 15.34 11.54
N SER A 38 14.45 14.43 12.41
CA SER A 38 13.18 14.55 13.13
C SER A 38 13.16 15.81 14.01
N GLU A 39 14.20 16.08 14.80
CA GLU A 39 14.28 17.29 15.64
C GLU A 39 14.21 18.59 14.83
N GLN A 40 14.88 18.67 13.67
CA GLN A 40 14.87 19.88 12.84
C GLN A 40 13.52 20.09 12.15
N ILE A 41 12.88 19.00 11.68
CA ILE A 41 11.53 19.06 11.11
C ILE A 41 10.54 19.51 12.20
N GLN A 42 10.63 18.95 13.40
CA GLN A 42 9.81 19.33 14.56
C GLN A 42 9.90 20.83 14.86
N ALA A 43 11.11 21.40 14.83
CA ALA A 43 11.32 22.82 15.08
C ALA A 43 10.67 23.73 14.02
N GLN A 44 10.61 23.29 12.75
CA GLN A 44 9.90 24.03 11.70
C GLN A 44 8.38 23.88 11.81
N LEU A 45 7.89 22.68 12.16
CA LEU A 45 6.45 22.41 12.31
C LEU A 45 5.80 23.27 13.40
N GLN A 46 6.53 23.57 14.49
CA GLN A 46 6.03 24.45 15.54
C GLN A 46 5.61 25.84 15.03
N LYS A 47 6.21 26.34 13.93
CA LYS A 47 5.82 27.62 13.30
C LYS A 47 4.38 27.59 12.79
N PHE A 48 3.90 26.40 12.40
CA PHE A 48 2.57 26.17 11.85
C PHE A 48 1.60 25.53 12.87
N GLN A 49 1.97 25.51 14.16
CA GLN A 49 1.20 24.82 15.21
C GLN A 49 1.00 23.32 14.94
N GLN A 50 1.94 22.69 14.23
CA GLN A 50 1.97 21.25 13.97
C GLN A 50 3.10 20.59 14.77
N SER A 51 2.96 19.30 15.02
CA SER A 51 4.02 18.44 15.53
C SER A 51 4.24 17.24 14.61
N LEU A 52 5.36 16.53 14.76
CA LEU A 52 5.66 15.30 14.00
C LEU A 52 4.56 14.25 14.11
N SER A 53 3.82 14.20 15.23
CA SER A 53 2.69 13.28 15.38
C SER A 53 1.45 13.70 14.58
N ASP A 54 1.39 14.96 14.13
CA ASP A 54 0.24 15.53 13.43
C ASP A 54 0.42 15.55 11.92
N VAL A 55 1.58 15.13 11.39
CA VAL A 55 1.92 15.21 9.95
C VAL A 55 2.10 13.85 9.30
N SER A 56 1.85 13.79 7.99
CA SER A 56 1.94 12.56 7.19
C SER A 56 3.31 11.86 7.29
N ASP A 57 3.31 10.58 7.65
CA ASP A 57 4.51 9.75 7.70
C ASP A 57 5.18 9.62 6.32
N ASP A 58 4.41 9.73 5.23
CA ASP A 58 4.91 9.66 3.85
C ASP A 58 5.84 10.84 3.53
N VAL A 59 5.42 12.07 3.85
CA VAL A 59 6.21 13.29 3.63
C VAL A 59 7.52 13.22 4.44
N VAL A 60 7.45 12.77 5.69
CA VAL A 60 8.63 12.61 6.57
C VAL A 60 9.56 11.52 6.05
N ASN A 61 9.02 10.40 5.57
CA ASN A 61 9.81 9.29 5.03
C ASN A 61 10.47 9.63 3.70
N GLN A 62 9.78 10.34 2.81
CA GLN A 62 10.35 10.79 1.54
C GLN A 62 11.53 11.75 1.77
N ALA A 63 11.36 12.75 2.63
CA ALA A 63 12.46 13.65 3.01
C ALA A 63 13.62 12.91 3.69
N THR A 64 13.32 11.96 4.60
CA THR A 64 14.35 11.15 5.27
C THR A 64 15.10 10.24 4.31
N ASN A 65 14.40 9.61 3.37
CA ASN A 65 15.00 8.76 2.34
C ASN A 65 15.82 9.58 1.34
N TYR A 66 15.35 10.77 0.99
CA TYR A 66 16.12 11.71 0.18
C TYR A 66 17.43 12.11 0.87
N LEU A 67 17.39 12.47 2.16
CA LEU A 67 18.60 12.73 2.96
C LEU A 67 19.56 11.52 2.96
N LYS A 68 19.04 10.29 3.08
CA LYS A 68 19.86 9.06 2.98
C LYS A 68 20.45 8.85 1.58
N GLN A 69 19.71 9.20 0.53
CA GLN A 69 20.19 9.11 -0.85
C GLN A 69 21.21 10.19 -1.17
N LEU A 70 21.09 11.40 -0.62
CA LEU A 70 22.10 12.45 -0.76
C LEU A 70 23.46 11.97 -0.25
N ILE A 71 23.48 11.27 0.90
CA ILE A 71 24.69 10.66 1.46
C ILE A 71 25.29 9.60 0.53
N ARG A 72 24.45 8.82 -0.18
CA ARG A 72 24.90 7.70 -1.01
C ARG A 72 25.23 8.09 -2.46
N ASN A 73 24.46 8.99 -3.04
CA ASN A 73 24.40 9.25 -4.49
C ASN A 73 24.97 10.63 -4.87
N LYS A 74 25.35 11.48 -3.90
CA LYS A 74 26.08 12.73 -4.13
C LYS A 74 25.37 13.77 -5.04
N SER A 75 24.04 13.78 -5.07
CA SER A 75 23.27 14.85 -5.74
C SER A 75 23.24 16.12 -4.87
N LEU A 76 23.13 17.30 -5.51
CA LEU A 76 23.01 18.61 -4.86
C LEU A 76 21.69 19.33 -5.21
N ASP A 77 20.69 18.58 -5.68
CA ASP A 77 19.45 19.19 -6.15
C ASP A 77 18.50 19.52 -4.98
N GLU A 78 17.78 20.65 -5.05
CA GLU A 78 16.70 20.95 -4.13
C GLU A 78 15.49 20.07 -4.44
N GLN A 79 14.84 19.52 -3.41
CA GLN A 79 13.59 18.77 -3.53
C GLN A 79 12.54 19.31 -2.56
N ASP A 80 11.29 19.33 -2.98
CA ASP A 80 10.14 19.73 -2.17
C ASP A 80 9.13 18.58 -2.05
N PHE A 81 8.83 18.19 -0.82
CA PHE A 81 7.89 17.14 -0.47
C PHE A 81 6.62 17.78 0.08
N ASP A 82 5.79 18.29 -0.82
CA ASP A 82 4.50 18.92 -0.53
C ASP A 82 4.57 20.02 0.55
N GLY A 83 5.56 20.92 0.41
CA GLY A 83 5.80 22.03 1.31
C GLY A 83 6.98 21.82 2.27
N LEU A 84 7.55 20.61 2.36
CA LEU A 84 8.80 20.32 3.06
C LEU A 84 9.98 20.33 2.06
N GLY A 85 10.72 21.43 2.02
CA GLY A 85 11.92 21.57 1.19
C GLY A 85 13.17 21.01 1.86
N VAL A 86 13.99 20.31 1.08
CA VAL A 86 15.35 19.86 1.43
C VAL A 86 16.33 20.40 0.39
N ASN A 87 17.29 21.23 0.80
CA ASN A 87 18.28 21.85 -0.09
C ASN A 87 19.71 21.53 0.40
N PRO A 88 20.41 20.57 -0.22
CA PRO A 88 21.82 20.33 0.01
C PRO A 88 22.71 21.32 -0.77
N GLY A 89 23.85 21.70 -0.21
CA GLY A 89 24.79 22.57 -0.92
C GLY A 89 26.19 22.61 -0.32
N ILE A 90 27.07 23.39 -0.96
CA ILE A 90 28.44 23.63 -0.52
C ILE A 90 28.69 25.14 -0.54
N ILE A 91 29.14 25.70 0.59
CA ILE A 91 29.65 27.08 0.66
C ILE A 91 31.15 27.07 0.39
N THR A 92 31.62 28.01 -0.42
CA THR A 92 33.05 28.26 -0.67
C THR A 92 33.54 29.45 0.13
N TYR A 93 34.62 29.27 0.88
CA TYR A 93 35.30 30.33 1.63
C TYR A 93 36.58 30.72 0.91
N LYS A 94 36.53 31.89 0.26
CA LYS A 94 37.73 32.51 -0.31
C LYS A 94 38.58 33.13 0.79
N ARG A 95 39.86 32.78 0.79
CA ARG A 95 40.80 33.23 1.83
C ARG A 95 42.03 33.84 1.17
N TRP A 96 42.57 34.87 1.80
CA TRP A 96 43.83 35.47 1.39
C TRP A 96 44.61 35.89 2.64
N LEU A 97 45.93 35.86 2.54
CA LEU A 97 46.82 36.54 3.47
C LEU A 97 46.94 38.00 3.05
N GLU A 98 46.88 38.91 4.00
CA GLU A 98 47.10 40.33 3.80
C GLU A 98 48.38 40.75 4.50
N PHE A 99 49.31 41.32 3.74
CA PHE A 99 50.61 41.77 4.20
C PHE A 99 50.61 43.30 4.35
N PRO A 100 51.59 43.87 5.09
CA PRO A 100 51.77 45.32 5.17
C PRO A 100 51.80 45.96 3.77
N PHE A 101 51.28 47.20 3.68
CA PHE A 101 51.12 47.95 2.42
C PHE A 101 50.07 47.39 1.45
N GLY A 102 49.18 46.51 1.92
CA GLY A 102 47.99 46.07 1.16
C GLY A 102 48.28 44.99 0.11
N LEU A 103 49.44 44.32 0.19
CA LEU A 103 49.71 43.15 -0.64
C LEU A 103 48.82 41.99 -0.19
N LYS A 104 48.11 41.36 -1.12
CA LYS A 104 47.27 40.18 -0.85
C LYS A 104 47.78 38.96 -1.62
N THR A 105 47.74 37.80 -0.98
CA THR A 105 48.04 36.52 -1.62
C THR A 105 46.94 35.52 -1.29
N ASP A 106 46.32 34.97 -2.32
CA ASP A 106 45.24 34.01 -2.16
C ASP A 106 45.76 32.71 -1.52
N LEU A 107 44.95 32.18 -0.60
CA LEU A 107 45.11 30.87 -0.01
C LEU A 107 44.15 29.89 -0.69
N PRO A 108 44.41 28.57 -0.60
CA PRO A 108 43.46 27.57 -1.06
C PRO A 108 42.07 27.77 -0.44
N ASP A 109 41.04 27.57 -1.26
CA ASP A 109 39.65 27.71 -0.84
C ASP A 109 39.28 26.57 0.13
N ASN A 110 38.49 26.90 1.14
CA ASN A 110 37.87 25.90 2.01
C ASN A 110 36.39 25.77 1.66
N TYR A 111 35.84 24.58 1.84
CA TYR A 111 34.45 24.30 1.50
C TYR A 111 33.71 23.81 2.73
N GLN A 112 32.47 24.24 2.90
CA GLN A 112 31.60 23.75 3.98
C GLN A 112 30.31 23.22 3.38
N PRO A 113 30.08 21.89 3.41
CA PRO A 113 28.81 21.33 3.03
C PRO A 113 27.72 21.76 4.01
N TYR A 114 26.49 21.88 3.51
CA TYR A 114 25.33 22.17 4.33
C TYR A 114 24.09 21.44 3.85
N VAL A 115 23.12 21.29 4.75
CA VAL A 115 21.75 20.87 4.42
C VAL A 115 20.79 21.91 4.99
N GLY A 116 19.94 22.45 4.12
CA GLY A 116 18.82 23.31 4.46
C GLY A 116 17.52 22.51 4.55
N LEU A 117 16.72 22.79 5.59
CA LEU A 117 15.33 22.35 5.69
C LEU A 117 14.40 23.55 5.77
N ARG A 118 13.26 23.50 5.08
CA ARG A 118 12.24 24.55 5.07
C ARG A 118 10.84 23.95 5.04
N ILE A 119 9.91 24.55 5.79
CA ILE A 119 8.47 24.28 5.64
C ILE A 119 7.81 25.58 5.15
N THR A 120 7.17 25.51 3.98
CA THR A 120 6.59 26.69 3.30
C THR A 120 5.09 26.86 3.54
N LYS A 121 4.41 25.79 3.94
CA LYS A 121 2.97 25.73 4.23
C LYS A 121 2.72 24.64 5.28
N PRO A 122 1.56 24.64 5.96
CA PRO A 122 1.18 23.52 6.81
C PRO A 122 1.30 22.19 6.04
N LEU A 123 2.03 21.23 6.62
CA LEU A 123 2.22 19.93 5.97
C LEU A 123 0.93 19.12 6.04
N PRO A 124 0.69 18.19 5.10
CA PRO A 124 -0.47 17.32 5.13
C PRO A 124 -0.64 16.67 6.50
N PRO A 125 -1.84 16.75 7.11
CA PRO A 125 -2.06 16.15 8.41
C PRO A 125 -1.81 14.65 8.31
N LYS A 126 -1.38 14.06 9.42
CA LYS A 126 -1.37 12.63 9.58
C LYS A 126 -2.80 12.16 9.41
N VAL A 127 -3.11 11.61 8.25
CA VAL A 127 -4.31 10.80 8.10
C VAL A 127 -4.15 9.72 9.17
N PRO A 128 -5.11 9.55 10.11
CA PRO A 128 -5.00 8.50 11.09
C PRO A 128 -4.70 7.23 10.31
N THR A 129 -3.49 6.69 10.52
CA THR A 129 -3.10 5.44 9.92
C THR A 129 -4.08 4.44 10.50
N ILE A 130 -5.17 4.18 9.77
CA ILE A 130 -5.86 2.91 9.88
C ILE A 130 -4.82 1.94 9.34
N THR A 131 -3.86 1.55 10.19
CA THR A 131 -2.98 0.40 9.97
C THR A 131 -3.84 -0.85 10.17
N LYS A 132 -4.85 -0.96 9.33
CA LYS A 132 -5.39 -2.23 8.90
C LYS A 132 -4.79 -2.33 7.52
N SER A 133 -3.78 -3.20 7.35
CA SER A 133 -3.21 -3.47 6.03
C SER A 133 -4.36 -3.59 5.05
N ILE A 134 -4.53 -2.62 4.17
CA ILE A 134 -5.41 -2.83 3.02
C ILE A 134 -4.73 -3.99 2.33
N MET A 135 -5.35 -5.16 2.38
CA MET A 135 -4.88 -6.31 1.64
C MET A 135 -4.63 -5.84 0.22
N GLU A 136 -3.42 -6.07 -0.29
CA GLU A 136 -2.93 -5.52 -1.56
C GLU A 136 -4.07 -5.23 -2.54
N ASN A 137 -4.25 -3.95 -2.88
CA ASN A 137 -5.30 -3.52 -3.80
C ASN A 137 -4.85 -3.84 -5.23
N LYS A 138 -5.29 -5.00 -5.71
CA LYS A 138 -5.03 -5.59 -7.02
C LYS A 138 -6.24 -5.37 -7.90
N LEU A 139 -5.98 -5.10 -9.17
CA LEU A 139 -6.99 -5.12 -10.20
C LEU A 139 -7.42 -6.57 -10.44
N THR A 140 -8.72 -6.80 -10.52
CA THR A 140 -9.31 -8.09 -10.87
C THR A 140 -9.97 -7.97 -12.23
N ALA A 141 -9.76 -8.94 -13.12
CA ALA A 141 -10.40 -8.98 -14.43
C ALA A 141 -11.20 -10.27 -14.60
N VAL A 142 -12.39 -10.17 -15.18
CA VAL A 142 -13.23 -11.33 -15.49
C VAL A 142 -13.84 -11.17 -16.88
N SER A 143 -14.01 -12.28 -17.58
CA SER A 143 -14.80 -12.33 -18.81
C SER A 143 -15.99 -13.25 -18.61
N TRP A 144 -17.17 -12.81 -19.04
CA TRP A 144 -18.41 -13.60 -18.99
C TRP A 144 -18.91 -13.96 -20.40
N GLY A 145 -18.19 -13.56 -21.45
CA GLY A 145 -18.59 -13.78 -22.82
C GLY A 145 -17.51 -13.36 -23.81
N LYS A 146 -17.64 -13.82 -25.06
CA LYS A 146 -16.77 -13.38 -26.14
C LYS A 146 -16.85 -11.86 -26.24
N ASP A 147 -15.69 -11.22 -26.33
CA ASP A 147 -15.56 -9.76 -26.47
C ASP A 147 -16.10 -8.94 -25.28
N HIS A 148 -16.37 -9.60 -24.13
CA HIS A 148 -16.75 -8.94 -22.89
C HIS A 148 -15.71 -9.19 -21.81
N LEU A 149 -14.98 -8.14 -21.45
CA LEU A 149 -14.04 -8.12 -20.33
C LEU A 149 -14.50 -7.04 -19.36
N VAL A 150 -14.49 -7.34 -18.07
CA VAL A 150 -14.76 -6.36 -17.02
C VAL A 150 -13.59 -6.35 -16.07
N VAL A 151 -13.07 -5.17 -15.78
CA VAL A 151 -12.05 -4.97 -14.75
C VAL A 151 -12.66 -4.30 -13.53
N PHE A 152 -12.20 -4.70 -12.36
CA PHE A 152 -12.62 -4.19 -11.07
C PHE A 152 -11.41 -3.74 -10.26
N VAL A 153 -11.57 -2.64 -9.54
CA VAL A 153 -10.54 -2.08 -8.66
C VAL A 153 -11.21 -1.42 -7.46
N VAL A 154 -10.53 -1.38 -6.32
CA VAL A 154 -10.96 -0.54 -5.20
C VAL A 154 -10.32 0.84 -5.34
N GLY A 155 -11.14 1.90 -5.37
CA GLY A 155 -10.67 3.27 -5.52
C GLY A 155 -10.04 3.82 -4.24
N ALA A 156 -9.44 5.01 -4.34
CA ALA A 156 -8.92 5.74 -3.17
C ALA A 156 -10.04 6.13 -2.17
N ASP A 157 -11.29 6.17 -2.64
CA ASP A 157 -12.50 6.37 -1.87
C ASP A 157 -13.00 5.09 -1.15
N THR A 158 -12.26 3.98 -1.28
CA THR A 158 -12.60 2.63 -0.79
C THR A 158 -13.79 1.97 -1.49
N ALA A 159 -14.38 2.61 -2.50
CA ALA A 159 -15.47 2.03 -3.28
C ALA A 159 -14.95 1.04 -4.31
N CYS A 160 -15.77 0.07 -4.70
CA CYS A 160 -15.48 -0.76 -5.85
C CYS A 160 -15.82 0.01 -7.14
N TRP A 161 -14.93 -0.02 -8.11
CA TRP A 161 -15.09 0.59 -9.42
C TRP A 161 -14.95 -0.48 -10.49
N CYS A 162 -15.74 -0.39 -11.55
CA CYS A 162 -15.62 -1.25 -12.71
C CYS A 162 -15.42 -0.48 -14.01
N ARG A 163 -14.81 -1.15 -14.98
CA ARG A 163 -14.74 -0.68 -16.35
C ARG A 163 -14.96 -1.85 -17.30
N VAL A 164 -15.80 -1.63 -18.31
CA VAL A 164 -16.23 -2.68 -19.24
C VAL A 164 -15.58 -2.46 -20.61
N TRP A 165 -15.12 -3.55 -21.22
CA TRP A 165 -14.82 -3.65 -22.64
C TRP A 165 -16.02 -4.29 -23.34
N ASP A 166 -16.55 -3.61 -24.36
CA ASP A 166 -17.76 -4.02 -25.11
C ASP A 166 -17.45 -4.79 -26.40
N GLY A 167 -16.16 -5.04 -26.68
CA GLY A 167 -15.68 -5.66 -27.92
C GLY A 167 -15.05 -4.67 -28.90
N VAL A 168 -15.28 -3.38 -28.72
CA VAL A 168 -14.78 -2.31 -29.61
C VAL A 168 -13.99 -1.27 -28.82
N ARG A 169 -14.42 -0.93 -27.61
CA ARG A 169 -13.80 0.10 -26.77
C ARG A 169 -13.99 -0.18 -25.27
N TRP A 170 -13.21 0.54 -24.48
CA TRP A 170 -13.44 0.64 -23.05
C TRP A 170 -14.46 1.72 -22.75
N GLU A 171 -15.50 1.37 -22.01
CA GLU A 171 -16.47 2.33 -21.47
C GLU A 171 -15.86 3.17 -20.34
N ASN A 172 -16.61 4.11 -19.79
CA ASN A 172 -16.14 4.91 -18.65
C ASN A 172 -16.03 4.06 -17.37
N TRP A 173 -15.26 4.56 -16.41
CA TRP A 173 -15.27 3.98 -15.05
C TRP A 173 -16.61 4.26 -14.38
N GLU A 174 -17.19 3.24 -13.76
CA GLU A 174 -18.43 3.31 -13.02
C GLU A 174 -18.21 2.84 -11.58
N THR A 175 -18.82 3.52 -10.62
CA THR A 175 -18.75 3.12 -9.21
C THR A 175 -19.83 2.10 -8.90
N LEU A 176 -19.43 1.02 -8.25
CA LEU A 176 -20.30 -0.02 -7.71
C LEU A 176 -20.57 0.21 -6.21
N GLY A 177 -20.18 1.37 -5.68
CA GLY A 177 -20.29 1.72 -4.28
C GLY A 177 -19.55 0.78 -3.33
N GLY A 178 -20.08 0.63 -2.13
CA GLY A 178 -19.45 -0.13 -1.05
C GLY A 178 -18.24 0.56 -0.41
N LYS A 179 -17.68 -0.08 0.62
CA LYS A 179 -16.43 0.31 1.28
C LYS A 179 -15.61 -0.94 1.55
N SER A 180 -14.61 -1.21 0.73
CA SER A 180 -13.81 -2.42 0.84
C SER A 180 -12.44 -2.19 1.48
N LEU A 181 -12.01 -3.17 2.29
CA LEU A 181 -10.70 -3.24 2.93
C LEU A 181 -9.67 -4.04 2.11
N SER A 182 -10.10 -4.66 1.01
CA SER A 182 -9.28 -5.53 0.17
C SER A 182 -9.65 -5.36 -1.29
N SER A 183 -8.83 -5.94 -2.18
CA SER A 183 -9.30 -6.25 -3.54
C SER A 183 -10.64 -6.98 -3.53
N VAL A 184 -11.41 -6.78 -4.59
CA VAL A 184 -12.60 -7.59 -4.88
C VAL A 184 -12.21 -8.80 -5.73
N THR A 185 -12.75 -9.96 -5.42
CA THR A 185 -12.65 -11.17 -6.23
C THR A 185 -13.85 -11.25 -7.15
N ALA A 186 -13.63 -11.53 -8.43
CA ALA A 186 -14.68 -11.63 -9.44
C ALA A 186 -14.68 -13.03 -10.06
N VAL A 187 -15.86 -13.63 -10.16
CA VAL A 187 -16.06 -14.95 -10.78
C VAL A 187 -17.22 -14.85 -11.76
N SER A 188 -17.09 -15.48 -12.93
CA SER A 188 -18.21 -15.71 -13.84
C SER A 188 -18.62 -17.17 -13.78
N ARG A 189 -19.93 -17.41 -13.67
CA ARG A 189 -20.53 -18.76 -13.66
C ARG A 189 -21.25 -19.13 -14.95
N GLY A 190 -21.26 -18.22 -15.91
CA GLY A 190 -22.05 -18.35 -17.10
C GLY A 190 -22.22 -17.00 -17.78
N ARG A 191 -22.77 -17.06 -19.00
CA ARG A 191 -23.03 -15.84 -19.79
C ARG A 191 -23.98 -14.92 -19.05
N GLY A 192 -23.58 -13.65 -18.93
CA GLY A 192 -24.39 -12.60 -18.32
C GLY A 192 -24.40 -12.65 -16.79
N ARG A 193 -23.58 -13.51 -16.15
CA ARG A 193 -23.47 -13.58 -14.69
C ARG A 193 -22.04 -13.33 -14.22
N ILE A 194 -21.88 -12.29 -13.41
CA ILE A 194 -20.65 -12.01 -12.64
C ILE A 194 -21.04 -11.95 -11.17
N ASP A 195 -20.27 -12.58 -10.32
CA ASP A 195 -20.37 -12.47 -8.87
C ASP A 195 -19.07 -11.87 -8.32
N LEU A 196 -19.20 -10.83 -7.50
CA LEU A 196 -18.12 -10.08 -6.87
C LEU A 196 -18.14 -10.29 -5.35
N PHE A 197 -16.96 -10.50 -4.78
CA PHE A 197 -16.78 -10.70 -3.35
C PHE A 197 -15.73 -9.75 -2.81
N GLY A 198 -16.02 -9.06 -1.73
CA GLY A 198 -15.09 -8.15 -1.07
C GLY A 198 -15.26 -8.19 0.44
N ILE A 199 -14.28 -7.65 1.16
CA ILE A 199 -14.36 -7.51 2.62
C ILE A 199 -14.68 -6.08 2.96
N GLY A 200 -15.75 -5.87 3.72
CA GLY A 200 -16.17 -4.54 4.15
C GLY A 200 -15.43 -4.06 5.40
N VAL A 201 -15.66 -2.81 5.80
CA VAL A 201 -15.03 -2.19 6.98
C VAL A 201 -15.24 -2.98 8.29
N SER A 202 -16.33 -3.73 8.37
CA SER A 202 -16.71 -4.64 9.48
C SER A 202 -15.94 -5.97 9.50
N ASN A 203 -15.03 -6.22 8.53
CA ASN A 203 -14.44 -7.54 8.25
C ASN A 203 -15.42 -8.60 7.75
N ALA A 204 -16.68 -8.26 7.49
CA ALA A 204 -17.63 -9.21 6.89
C ALA A 204 -17.37 -9.36 5.39
N CYS A 205 -17.75 -10.53 4.86
CA CYS A 205 -17.81 -10.75 3.42
C CYS A 205 -19.06 -10.06 2.85
N TYR A 206 -18.89 -9.39 1.72
CA TYR A 206 -19.95 -8.75 0.96
C TYR A 206 -19.99 -9.31 -0.46
N HIS A 207 -21.19 -9.38 -1.03
CA HIS A 207 -21.48 -9.89 -2.36
C HIS A 207 -22.23 -8.85 -3.19
N LYS A 208 -21.83 -8.74 -4.46
CA LYS A 208 -22.52 -7.98 -5.50
C LYS A 208 -22.55 -8.82 -6.75
N TRP A 209 -23.56 -8.68 -7.58
CA TRP A 209 -23.65 -9.47 -8.80
C TRP A 209 -24.22 -8.68 -9.97
N TRP A 210 -23.86 -9.12 -11.16
CA TRP A 210 -24.43 -8.67 -12.42
C TRP A 210 -25.31 -9.77 -13.00
N GLU A 211 -26.55 -9.43 -13.32
CA GLU A 211 -27.48 -10.30 -14.07
C GLU A 211 -28.37 -9.48 -15.03
N GLY A 212 -27.75 -8.56 -15.77
CA GLY A 212 -28.44 -7.55 -16.58
C GLY A 212 -28.68 -6.24 -15.84
N THR A 213 -28.70 -6.29 -14.50
CA THR A 213 -28.57 -5.15 -13.59
C THR A 213 -27.66 -5.51 -12.42
N TRP A 214 -27.12 -4.50 -11.73
CA TRP A 214 -26.36 -4.73 -10.50
C TRP A 214 -27.30 -5.01 -9.32
N GLY A 215 -27.07 -6.15 -8.66
CA GLY A 215 -27.75 -6.51 -7.41
C GLY A 215 -26.83 -6.35 -6.19
N PRO A 216 -27.36 -6.00 -5.00
CA PRO A 216 -28.77 -5.72 -4.71
C PRO A 216 -29.30 -4.39 -5.28
N SER A 217 -28.40 -3.47 -5.61
CA SER A 217 -28.68 -2.24 -6.36
C SER A 217 -27.40 -1.79 -7.07
N GLU A 218 -27.44 -0.65 -7.76
CA GLU A 218 -26.28 -0.06 -8.45
C GLU A 218 -25.08 0.17 -7.50
N THR A 219 -25.33 0.61 -6.26
CA THR A 219 -24.25 1.01 -5.33
C THR A 219 -24.19 0.24 -4.02
N GLU A 220 -25.22 -0.55 -3.69
CA GLU A 220 -25.22 -1.35 -2.46
C GLU A 220 -24.63 -2.75 -2.69
N TRP A 221 -24.32 -3.41 -1.56
CA TRP A 221 -23.72 -4.74 -1.48
C TRP A 221 -24.49 -5.58 -0.46
N GLN A 222 -24.69 -6.86 -0.76
CA GLN A 222 -25.30 -7.81 0.17
C GLN A 222 -24.28 -8.30 1.19
N GLU A 223 -24.57 -8.16 2.48
CA GLU A 223 -23.72 -8.73 3.52
C GLU A 223 -23.92 -10.25 3.62
N LEU A 224 -22.81 -11.00 3.55
CA LEU A 224 -22.77 -12.46 3.71
C LEU A 224 -22.28 -12.90 5.09
N GLY A 225 -21.91 -11.94 5.96
CA GLY A 225 -21.43 -12.16 7.31
C GLY A 225 -20.00 -12.70 7.38
N GLY A 226 -19.66 -13.33 8.52
CA GLY A 226 -18.30 -13.79 8.83
C GLY A 226 -17.38 -12.65 9.30
N VAL A 227 -16.17 -13.00 9.73
CA VAL A 227 -15.13 -12.05 10.15
C VAL A 227 -13.78 -12.52 9.59
N PHE A 228 -13.28 -11.81 8.58
CA PHE A 228 -12.14 -12.25 7.78
C PHE A 228 -10.87 -11.44 8.04
N THR A 229 -9.74 -12.13 7.94
CA THR A 229 -8.37 -11.60 8.08
C THR A 229 -7.51 -11.87 6.83
N SER A 230 -8.13 -12.37 5.76
CA SER A 230 -7.58 -12.54 4.39
C SER A 230 -8.65 -12.15 3.37
N PRO A 231 -8.32 -11.76 2.13
CA PRO A 231 -9.31 -11.60 1.06
C PRO A 231 -10.15 -12.88 0.88
N ILE A 232 -11.35 -12.73 0.34
CA ILE A 232 -12.20 -13.86 -0.04
C ILE A 232 -11.71 -14.40 -1.38
N HIS A 233 -11.43 -15.69 -1.43
CA HIS A 233 -11.26 -16.43 -2.68
C HIS A 233 -12.60 -17.05 -3.08
N ALA A 234 -12.98 -16.92 -4.34
CA ALA A 234 -14.22 -17.46 -4.86
C ALA A 234 -13.92 -18.34 -6.07
N VAL A 235 -14.61 -19.46 -6.16
CA VAL A 235 -14.49 -20.38 -7.30
C VAL A 235 -15.88 -20.88 -7.70
N SER A 236 -16.04 -21.15 -8.98
CA SER A 236 -17.21 -21.82 -9.52
C SER A 236 -16.78 -23.05 -10.31
N TRP A 237 -17.52 -24.14 -10.11
CA TRP A 237 -17.30 -25.39 -10.84
C TRP A 237 -18.56 -25.90 -11.53
N GLY A 238 -19.59 -25.07 -11.61
CA GLY A 238 -20.81 -25.34 -12.35
C GLY A 238 -21.74 -24.12 -12.39
N PRO A 239 -22.71 -24.07 -13.32
CA PRO A 239 -23.55 -22.89 -13.57
C PRO A 239 -24.28 -22.32 -12.35
N ASN A 240 -24.56 -23.14 -11.34
CA ASN A 240 -25.26 -22.74 -10.13
C ASN A 240 -24.45 -22.97 -8.86
N ARG A 241 -23.13 -23.09 -8.96
CA ARG A 241 -22.28 -23.37 -7.80
C ARG A 241 -21.22 -22.30 -7.61
N LEU A 242 -21.21 -21.69 -6.42
CA LEU A 242 -20.11 -20.89 -5.90
C LEU A 242 -19.65 -21.44 -4.58
N ASP A 243 -18.35 -21.44 -4.39
CA ASP A 243 -17.72 -21.75 -3.12
C ASP A 243 -16.77 -20.60 -2.78
N LEU A 244 -16.91 -20.08 -1.56
CA LEU A 244 -16.15 -18.98 -1.00
C LEU A 244 -15.25 -19.50 0.10
N PHE A 245 -14.00 -19.07 0.06
CA PHE A 245 -12.98 -19.40 1.04
C PHE A 245 -12.36 -18.13 1.58
N GLY A 246 -12.11 -18.10 2.88
CA GLY A 246 -11.36 -17.00 3.48
C GLY A 246 -10.79 -17.42 4.82
N ARG A 247 -9.69 -16.79 5.20
CA ARG A 247 -9.13 -16.98 6.54
C ARG A 247 -9.93 -16.12 7.52
N GLY A 248 -10.58 -16.77 8.47
CA GLY A 248 -11.34 -16.14 9.54
C GLY A 248 -10.44 -15.56 10.63
N GLN A 249 -11.07 -15.23 11.76
CA GLN A 249 -10.35 -15.05 13.02
C GLN A 249 -9.65 -16.36 13.43
N ASP A 250 -8.63 -16.26 14.27
CA ASP A 250 -7.86 -17.43 14.75
C ASP A 250 -7.20 -18.28 13.64
N ASN A 251 -6.96 -17.69 12.47
CA ASN A 251 -6.29 -18.32 11.33
C ASN A 251 -7.00 -19.56 10.75
N ILE A 252 -8.30 -19.74 11.00
CA ILE A 252 -9.06 -20.88 10.46
C ILE A 252 -9.55 -20.61 9.03
N CYS A 253 -9.64 -21.64 8.20
CA CYS A 253 -10.27 -21.55 6.90
C CYS A 253 -11.80 -21.65 7.05
N LEU A 254 -12.52 -20.63 6.58
CA LEU A 254 -13.98 -20.60 6.52
C LEU A 254 -14.44 -20.86 5.09
N HIS A 255 -15.51 -21.63 4.98
CA HIS A 255 -16.14 -22.00 3.72
C HIS A 255 -17.63 -21.61 3.72
N LYS A 256 -18.12 -21.09 2.60
CA LYS A 256 -19.55 -20.81 2.38
C LYS A 256 -19.87 -21.02 0.91
N TRP A 257 -21.04 -21.55 0.63
CA TRP A 257 -21.39 -21.89 -0.74
C TRP A 257 -22.82 -21.50 -1.11
N TRP A 258 -23.04 -21.44 -2.43
CA TRP A 258 -24.32 -21.29 -3.08
C TRP A 258 -24.50 -22.44 -4.04
N ASP A 259 -25.61 -23.17 -3.99
CA ASP A 259 -25.90 -24.31 -4.88
C ASP A 259 -27.08 -24.07 -5.85
N GLY A 260 -27.75 -22.91 -5.73
CA GLY A 260 -28.93 -22.56 -6.53
C GLY A 260 -30.16 -23.44 -6.30
N ALA A 261 -30.12 -24.36 -5.33
CA ALA A 261 -31.25 -25.23 -4.99
C ALA A 261 -32.20 -24.58 -3.97
N ARG A 262 -31.75 -23.51 -3.29
CA ARG A 262 -32.52 -22.73 -2.31
C ARG A 262 -32.34 -21.23 -2.58
N ASP A 263 -33.32 -20.43 -2.16
CA ASP A 263 -33.22 -18.97 -2.14
C ASP A 263 -32.26 -18.50 -1.03
N GLY A 264 -30.96 -18.66 -1.25
CA GLY A 264 -29.96 -18.16 -0.31
C GLY A 264 -28.64 -18.91 -0.29
N TRP A 265 -27.67 -18.27 0.35
CA TRP A 265 -26.39 -18.87 0.68
C TRP A 265 -26.50 -19.80 1.88
N PHE A 266 -25.71 -20.86 1.91
CA PHE A 266 -25.52 -21.68 3.11
C PHE A 266 -24.76 -20.91 4.18
N GLY A 267 -24.78 -21.37 5.44
CA GLY A 267 -24.00 -20.74 6.52
C GLY A 267 -22.49 -20.84 6.28
N TRP A 268 -21.71 -19.98 6.94
CA TRP A 268 -20.27 -20.17 7.02
C TRP A 268 -19.98 -21.41 7.87
N GLU A 269 -19.13 -22.30 7.36
CA GLU A 269 -18.63 -23.47 8.06
C GLU A 269 -17.10 -23.44 8.19
N LEU A 270 -16.59 -24.20 9.15
CA LEU A 270 -15.17 -24.30 9.47
C LEU A 270 -14.55 -25.48 8.74
N LEU A 271 -13.44 -25.24 8.03
CA LEU A 271 -12.57 -26.30 7.53
C LEU A 271 -11.49 -26.60 8.56
N HIS A 272 -11.83 -27.48 9.50
CA HIS A 272 -10.96 -27.90 10.60
C HIS A 272 -9.65 -28.53 10.10
N GLY A 273 -8.56 -28.35 10.86
CA GLY A 273 -7.35 -29.17 10.73
C GLY A 273 -6.03 -28.39 10.63
N VAL A 274 -6.04 -27.15 10.14
CA VAL A 274 -4.82 -26.34 9.96
C VAL A 274 -5.07 -24.88 10.32
N LEU A 275 -4.08 -24.26 10.98
CA LEU A 275 -4.01 -22.81 11.14
C LEU A 275 -3.27 -22.20 9.95
N LEU A 276 -3.92 -21.31 9.23
CA LEU A 276 -3.41 -20.72 8.01
C LEU A 276 -2.49 -19.52 8.28
N GLY A 277 -1.29 -19.56 7.71
CA GLY A 277 -0.38 -18.42 7.62
C GLY A 277 -0.82 -17.37 6.58
N GLY A 278 -1.56 -17.79 5.54
CA GLY A 278 -1.99 -16.94 4.41
C GLY A 278 -3.43 -17.18 3.93
N PRO A 279 -3.88 -16.47 2.87
CA PRO A 279 -5.18 -16.69 2.26
C PRO A 279 -5.30 -18.10 1.64
N PRO A 280 -6.44 -18.79 1.80
CA PRO A 280 -6.71 -20.02 1.06
C PRO A 280 -6.96 -19.71 -0.43
N THR A 281 -6.53 -20.61 -1.31
CA THR A 281 -6.78 -20.57 -2.75
C THR A 281 -7.48 -21.87 -3.15
N ALA A 282 -8.62 -21.77 -3.83
CA ALA A 282 -9.39 -22.92 -4.28
C ALA A 282 -9.42 -23.03 -5.80
N VAL A 283 -9.41 -24.27 -6.29
CA VAL A 283 -9.51 -24.61 -7.71
C VAL A 283 -10.51 -25.74 -7.90
N SER A 284 -11.01 -25.90 -9.12
CA SER A 284 -11.87 -27.02 -9.46
C SER A 284 -11.53 -27.60 -10.83
N LEU A 285 -11.39 -28.93 -10.87
CA LEU A 285 -11.14 -29.71 -12.08
C LEU A 285 -11.78 -31.12 -11.99
N ASN A 286 -13.02 -31.24 -11.51
CA ASN A 286 -13.78 -32.48 -11.15
C ASN A 286 -13.92 -32.76 -9.63
N GLY A 287 -13.70 -31.74 -8.82
CA GLY A 287 -13.80 -31.72 -7.37
C GLY A 287 -13.56 -30.29 -6.90
N LEU A 288 -13.44 -30.07 -5.60
CA LEU A 288 -13.07 -28.78 -5.06
C LEU A 288 -11.82 -28.98 -4.20
N ASP A 289 -10.71 -28.40 -4.63
CA ASP A 289 -9.43 -28.50 -3.96
C ASP A 289 -9.06 -27.13 -3.42
N VAL A 290 -8.59 -27.08 -2.18
CA VAL A 290 -8.22 -25.85 -1.47
C VAL A 290 -6.80 -26.00 -0.96
N PHE A 291 -6.00 -24.98 -1.22
CA PHE A 291 -4.61 -24.90 -0.84
C PHE A 291 -4.38 -23.70 0.05
N ALA A 292 -3.53 -23.84 1.05
CA ALA A 292 -3.13 -22.72 1.90
C ALA A 292 -1.75 -22.96 2.52
N THR A 293 -1.05 -21.88 2.83
CA THR A 293 0.16 -21.96 3.68
C THR A 293 -0.28 -22.05 5.14
N GLY A 294 0.29 -22.97 5.91
CA GLY A 294 0.10 -23.07 7.36
C GLY A 294 0.95 -22.05 8.13
N THR A 295 0.67 -21.86 9.43
CA THR A 295 1.49 -21.01 10.31
C THR A 295 2.91 -21.55 10.55
N ASP A 296 3.16 -22.79 10.16
CA ASP A 296 4.44 -23.49 10.16
C ASP A 296 5.22 -23.36 8.83
N ASN A 297 4.72 -22.55 7.88
CA ASN A 297 5.24 -22.38 6.52
C ASN A 297 5.18 -23.64 5.63
N ALA A 298 4.38 -24.64 5.99
CA ALA A 298 4.08 -25.75 5.08
C ALA A 298 2.92 -25.41 4.14
N CYS A 299 2.92 -26.01 2.95
CA CYS A 299 1.77 -26.02 2.07
C CYS A 299 0.80 -27.11 2.53
N TYR A 300 -0.48 -26.78 2.63
CA TYR A 300 -1.55 -27.72 2.96
C TYR A 300 -2.57 -27.77 1.83
N HIS A 301 -3.15 -28.96 1.67
CA HIS A 301 -4.18 -29.28 0.70
C HIS A 301 -5.37 -29.93 1.40
N GLY A 302 -6.59 -29.45 1.14
CA GLY A 302 -7.84 -30.04 1.61
C GLY A 302 -8.83 -30.05 0.46
N TRP A 303 -9.67 -31.09 0.37
CA TRP A 303 -10.54 -31.26 -0.78
C TRP A 303 -11.93 -31.78 -0.42
N TRP A 304 -12.89 -31.49 -1.29
CA TRP A 304 -14.25 -32.02 -1.25
C TRP A 304 -14.35 -33.28 -2.11
N ASP A 305 -14.84 -34.38 -1.55
CA ASP A 305 -14.95 -35.66 -2.27
C ASP A 305 -16.30 -35.89 -2.96
N GLY A 306 -17.19 -34.90 -2.92
CA GLY A 306 -18.58 -35.02 -3.39
C GLY A 306 -19.60 -35.13 -2.25
N SER A 307 -19.16 -35.48 -1.04
CA SER A 307 -20.04 -35.72 0.12
C SER A 307 -19.60 -34.99 1.38
N GLU A 308 -18.29 -34.86 1.61
CA GLU A 308 -17.73 -34.15 2.75
C GLU A 308 -16.35 -33.56 2.44
N TRP A 309 -15.92 -32.61 3.26
CA TRP A 309 -14.56 -32.10 3.25
C TRP A 309 -13.62 -33.11 3.91
N LYS A 310 -12.53 -33.44 3.22
CA LYS A 310 -11.47 -34.26 3.78
C LYS A 310 -10.51 -33.41 4.62
N ALA A 311 -9.88 -34.09 5.58
CA ALA A 311 -8.89 -33.46 6.43
C ALA A 311 -7.72 -32.92 5.60
N TRP A 312 -7.19 -31.78 6.03
CA TRP A 312 -6.01 -31.20 5.40
C TRP A 312 -4.82 -32.16 5.48
N GLU A 313 -4.13 -32.30 4.36
CA GLU A 313 -2.84 -32.98 4.25
C GLU A 313 -1.73 -31.96 4.00
N SER A 314 -0.55 -32.20 4.56
CA SER A 314 0.64 -31.39 4.28
C SER A 314 1.28 -31.85 2.98
N LEU A 315 1.57 -30.92 2.08
CA LEU A 315 2.35 -31.13 0.87
C LEU A 315 3.85 -30.86 1.07
N GLY A 316 4.26 -30.50 2.30
CA GLY A 316 5.64 -30.19 2.65
C GLY A 316 5.93 -28.69 2.79
N ASN A 317 7.17 -28.38 3.16
CA ASN A 317 7.64 -27.01 3.39
C ASN A 317 7.84 -26.25 2.07
N ILE A 318 7.64 -24.94 2.13
CA ILE A 318 7.84 -23.98 1.02
C ILE A 318 9.20 -23.28 1.16
#